data_AF-A0A970BN84-F1
#
_entry.id   AF-A0A970BN84-F1
#
_cell.length_a   1.000
_cell.length_b   1.000
_cell.length_c   1.000
_cell.angle_alpha   90.00
_cell.angle_beta   90.00
_cell.angle_gamma   90.00
#
_symmetry.space_group_name_H-M   'P 1'
#
loop_
_entity.id
_entity.type
_entity.pdbx_description
1 polymer ?
#
loop_
_entity_poly.entity_id
_entity_poly.type
_entity_poly.pdbx_seq_one_letter_code
_entity_poly.pdbx_strand_id
1 'polypeptide(L)'
;MFQDFFKGIFVGAGGIAPGLSGGTLAIILGIYERMVAAVGNIFKTPVKSIKTLFPIGAGALIGVVGFGTVQTFLLDKYLMQTMFCFMGLIIGSLPFLFREANEKEPLTRENAVSRVIPFLITLAVG
;
A
#
# COMPACT_ATOMS: atom_id res chain seq x y z
N MET A 1 -13.48 12.12 12.29
CA MET A 1 -14.43 11.05 11.91
C MET A 1 -14.81 11.10 10.44
N PHE A 2 -15.52 12.13 9.95
CA PHE A 2 -15.81 12.23 8.49
C PHE A 2 -14.56 12.37 7.63
N GLN A 3 -13.58 13.19 8.06
CA GLN A 3 -12.31 13.30 7.34
C GLN A 3 -11.52 11.98 7.33
N ASP A 4 -11.55 11.23 8.43
CA ASP A 4 -10.84 9.94 8.54
C ASP A 4 -11.48 8.87 7.66
N PHE A 5 -12.79 8.95 7.44
CA PHE A 5 -13.51 8.11 6.50
C PHE A 5 -13.07 8.37 5.05
N PHE A 6 -13.07 9.62 4.59
CA PHE A 6 -12.60 9.94 3.24
C PHE A 6 -11.13 9.58 3.05
N LYS A 7 -10.28 9.84 4.05
CA LYS A 7 -8.88 9.39 4.03
C LYS A 7 -8.76 7.87 3.95
N GLY A 8 -9.63 7.15 4.67
CA GLY A 8 -9.78 5.70 4.58
C GLY A 8 -10.06 5.24 3.15
N ILE A 9 -10.96 5.91 2.41
CA ILE A 9 -11.24 5.59 1.00
C ILE A 9 -9.97 5.64 0.16
N PHE A 10 -9.19 6.71 0.25
CA PHE A 10 -7.93 6.83 -0.49
C PHE A 10 -6.92 5.76 -0.08
N VAL A 11 -6.80 5.47 1.22
CA VAL A 11 -5.92 4.41 1.73
C VAL A 11 -6.33 3.03 1.19
N GLY A 12 -7.63 2.74 1.18
CA GLY A 12 -8.16 1.50 0.62
C GLY A 12 -7.91 1.36 -0.87
N ALA A 13 -8.20 2.41 -1.65
CA ALA A 13 -7.94 2.44 -3.08
C ALA A 13 -6.45 2.25 -3.41
N GLY A 14 -5.56 2.96 -2.70
CA GLY A 14 -4.11 2.80 -2.88
C GLY A 14 -3.55 1.47 -2.37
N GLY A 15 -4.32 0.70 -1.60
CA GLY A 15 -3.94 -0.66 -1.18
C GLY A 15 -4.09 -1.71 -2.27
N ILE A 16 -4.92 -1.45 -3.29
CA ILE A 16 -5.17 -2.37 -4.41
C ILE A 16 -4.67 -1.84 -5.76
N ALA A 17 -4.44 -0.54 -5.88
CA ALA A 17 -3.90 0.07 -7.08
C ALA A 17 -2.44 -0.36 -7.32
N PRO A 18 -2.09 -0.84 -8.53
CA PRO A 18 -0.73 -1.31 -8.82
C PRO A 18 0.26 -0.15 -8.83
N GLY A 19 1.42 -0.36 -8.20
CA GLY A 19 2.46 0.67 -8.06
C GLY A 19 2.14 1.77 -7.04
N LEU A 20 1.00 1.72 -6.35
CA LEU A 20 0.67 2.57 -5.21
C LEU A 20 0.65 1.76 -3.92
N SER A 21 0.94 2.42 -2.79
CA SER A 21 0.90 1.81 -1.46
C SER A 21 -0.12 2.56 -0.59
N GLY A 22 -1.10 1.82 -0.06
CA GLY A 22 -2.07 2.36 0.89
C GLY A 22 -1.40 2.91 2.16
N GLY A 23 -0.29 2.30 2.60
CA GLY A 23 0.51 2.79 3.72
C GLY A 23 1.16 4.14 3.43
N THR A 24 1.71 4.32 2.22
CA THR A 24 2.29 5.59 1.79
C THR A 24 1.22 6.69 1.72
N LEU A 25 0.03 6.39 1.20
CA LEU A 25 -1.09 7.33 1.24
C LEU A 25 -1.52 7.65 2.67
N ALA A 26 -1.51 6.69 3.59
CA ALA A 26 -1.81 6.94 4.99
C ALA A 26 -0.79 7.90 5.64
N ILE A 27 0.49 7.83 5.25
CA ILE A 27 1.55 8.76 5.69
C ILE A 27 1.30 10.15 5.12
N ILE A 28 1.09 10.27 3.80
CA ILE A 28 0.83 11.54 3.12
C ILE A 28 -0.42 12.23 3.70
N LEU A 29 -1.47 11.46 4.01
CA LEU A 29 -2.71 11.95 4.59
C LEU A 29 -2.64 12.22 6.10
N GLY A 30 -1.48 11.96 6.72
CA GLY A 30 -1.20 12.20 8.14
C GLY A 30 -2.05 11.34 9.09
N ILE A 31 -2.47 10.15 8.67
CA ILE A 31 -3.28 9.22 9.47
C ILE A 31 -2.51 7.96 9.89
N TYR A 32 -1.34 7.71 9.30
CA TYR A 32 -0.53 6.51 9.54
C TYR A 32 -0.25 6.29 11.03
N GLU A 33 0.36 7.26 11.71
CA GLU A 33 0.73 7.16 13.13
C GLU A 33 -0.48 6.85 14.03
N ARG A 34 -1.61 7.52 13.77
CA ARG A 34 -2.85 7.32 14.54
C ARG A 34 -3.44 5.93 14.29
N MET A 35 -3.39 5.46 13.05
CA MET A 35 -3.87 4.13 12.67
C MET A 35 -3.01 3.04 13.31
N VAL A 36 -1.68 3.12 13.18
CA VAL A 36 -0.75 2.15 13.76
C VAL A 36 -0.83 2.16 15.29
N ALA A 37 -0.90 3.33 15.92
CA ALA A 37 -1.07 3.45 17.37
C ALA A 37 -2.42 2.90 17.84
N ALA A 38 -3.50 3.09 17.08
CA ALA A 38 -4.81 2.52 17.40
C ALA A 38 -4.80 0.99 17.33
N VAL A 39 -4.16 0.41 16.31
CA VAL A 39 -3.98 -1.05 16.18
C VAL A 39 -3.13 -1.59 17.33
N GLY A 40 -1.99 -0.96 17.64
CA GLY A 40 -1.10 -1.41 18.71
C GLY A 40 -1.71 -1.31 20.12
N ASN A 41 -2.65 -0.39 20.35
CA ASN A 41 -3.33 -0.21 21.63
C ASN A 41 -4.73 -0.83 21.69
N ILE A 42 -5.08 -1.71 20.74
CA ILE A 42 -6.44 -2.27 20.65
C ILE A 42 -6.87 -3.02 21.90
N PHE A 43 -5.94 -3.71 22.59
CA PHE A 43 -6.20 -4.42 23.84
C PHE A 43 -6.12 -3.52 25.08
N LYS A 44 -5.36 -2.42 25.02
CA LYS A 44 -5.17 -1.50 26.15
C LYS A 44 -6.28 -0.46 26.25
N THR A 45 -6.72 0.06 25.10
CA THR A 45 -7.72 1.11 25.00
C THR A 45 -8.73 0.82 23.88
N PRO A 46 -9.51 -0.27 23.97
CA PRO A 46 -10.33 -0.79 22.87
C PRO A 46 -11.32 0.25 22.34
N VAL A 47 -11.98 1.00 23.22
CA VAL A 47 -12.98 2.01 22.82
C VAL A 47 -12.36 3.12 21.96
N LYS A 48 -11.18 3.62 22.34
CA LYS A 48 -10.48 4.70 21.61
C LYS A 48 -9.89 4.20 20.30
N SER A 49 -9.33 2.99 20.32
CA SER A 49 -8.82 2.31 19.14
C SER A 49 -9.91 2.06 18.11
N ILE A 50 -11.04 1.47 18.52
CA ILE A 50 -12.18 1.21 17.64
C ILE A 50 -12.76 2.52 17.09
N LYS A 51 -12.91 3.56 17.91
CA LYS A 51 -13.41 4.86 17.44
C LYS A 51 -12.52 5.51 16.37
N THR A 52 -11.21 5.26 16.43
CA THR A 52 -10.25 5.75 15.44
C THR A 52 -10.22 4.87 14.19
N LEU A 53 -10.24 3.55 14.39
CA LEU A 53 -10.07 2.56 13.32
C LEU A 53 -11.36 2.36 12.51
N PHE A 54 -12.52 2.45 13.14
CA PHE A 54 -13.82 2.25 12.50
C PHE A 54 -14.06 3.15 11.28
N PRO A 55 -13.94 4.49 11.36
CA PRO A 55 -14.15 5.34 10.18
C PRO A 55 -13.10 5.09 9.09
N ILE A 56 -11.83 4.87 9.47
CA ILE A 56 -10.75 4.61 8.51
C ILE A 56 -10.99 3.27 7.80
N GLY A 57 -11.33 2.22 8.55
CA GLY A 57 -11.60 0.88 8.03
C GLY A 57 -12.86 0.83 7.16
N ALA A 58 -13.94 1.49 7.58
CA ALA A 58 -15.15 1.61 6.76
C ALA A 58 -14.87 2.35 5.44
N GLY A 59 -14.10 3.45 5.51
CA GLY A 59 -13.64 4.16 4.32
C GLY A 59 -12.77 3.27 3.44
N ALA A 60 -11.80 2.55 4.01
CA ALA A 60 -10.90 1.67 3.28
C ALA A 60 -11.64 0.53 2.57
N LEU A 61 -12.63 -0.09 3.21
CA LEU A 61 -13.48 -1.09 2.57
C LEU A 61 -14.21 -0.53 1.35
N ILE A 62 -14.79 0.67 1.48
CA ILE A 62 -15.45 1.34 0.35
C ILE A 62 -14.44 1.71 -0.73
N GLY A 63 -13.23 2.15 -0.35
CA GLY A 63 -12.14 2.43 -1.29
C GLY A 63 -11.72 1.20 -2.08
N VAL A 64 -11.56 0.05 -1.40
CA VAL A 64 -11.22 -1.24 -2.02
C VAL A 64 -12.33 -1.71 -2.95
N VAL A 65 -13.57 -1.74 -2.49
CA VAL A 65 -14.70 -2.20 -3.30
C VAL A 65 -14.94 -1.25 -4.47
N GLY A 66 -14.93 0.06 -4.23
CA GLY A 66 -15.17 1.08 -5.24
C GLY A 66 -14.10 1.08 -6.32
N PHE A 67 -12.82 1.16 -5.93
CA PHE A 67 -11.73 1.11 -6.89
C PHE A 67 -11.63 -0.27 -7.56
N GLY A 68 -11.84 -1.37 -6.84
CA GLY A 68 -11.85 -2.71 -7.40
C GLY A 68 -12.94 -2.92 -8.45
N THR A 69 -14.13 -2.35 -8.24
CA THR A 69 -15.22 -2.36 -9.22
C THR A 69 -14.85 -1.56 -10.47
N VAL A 70 -14.30 -0.35 -10.29
CA VAL A 70 -13.82 0.49 -11.41
C VAL A 70 -12.70 -0.20 -12.17
N GLN A 71 -11.74 -0.79 -11.46
CA GLN A 71 -10.63 -1.54 -12.04
C GLN A 71 -11.14 -2.72 -12.85
N THR A 72 -12.06 -3.52 -12.31
CA THR A 72 -12.65 -4.66 -13.04
C THR A 72 -13.36 -4.18 -14.29
N PHE A 73 -14.17 -3.13 -14.19
CA PHE A 73 -14.84 -2.51 -15.34
C PHE A 73 -13.85 -2.02 -16.42
N LEU A 74 -12.74 -1.39 -16.00
CA LEU A 74 -11.70 -0.92 -16.90
C LEU A 74 -10.97 -2.09 -17.58
N LEU A 75 -10.73 -3.18 -16.85
CA LEU A 75 -10.14 -4.39 -17.41
C LEU A 75 -11.08 -5.09 -18.41
N ASP A 76 -12.38 -5.10 -18.13
CA ASP A 76 -13.37 -5.72 -19.02
C ASP A 76 -13.54 -4.93 -20.32
N LYS A 77 -13.55 -3.60 -20.25
CA LYS A 77 -13.85 -2.73 -21.41
C LYS A 77 -12.61 -2.18 -22.13
N TYR A 78 -11.50 -2.01 -21.42
CA TYR A 78 -10.28 -1.34 -21.89
C TYR A 78 -9.01 -2.09 -21.45
N LEU A 79 -9.03 -3.43 -21.54
CA LEU A 79 -7.96 -4.31 -21.07
C LEU A 79 -6.56 -3.83 -21.43
N MET A 80 -6.30 -3.56 -22.71
CA MET A 80 -4.96 -3.19 -23.19
C MET A 80 -4.50 -1.86 -22.59
N GLN A 81 -5.36 -0.84 -22.57
CA GLN A 81 -5.04 0.49 -22.04
C GLN A 81 -4.78 0.41 -20.53
N THR A 82 -5.60 -0.35 -19.80
CA THR A 82 -5.44 -0.53 -18.36
C THR A 82 -4.18 -1.32 -18.02
N MET A 83 -3.86 -2.38 -18.78
CA MET A 83 -2.62 -3.13 -18.62
C MET A 83 -1.37 -2.27 -18.88
N PHE A 84 -1.37 -1.48 -19.96
CA PHE A 84 -0.25 -0.55 -20.21
C PHE A 84 -0.14 0.53 -19.14
N CYS A 85 -1.27 1.03 -18.62
CA CYS A 85 -1.28 1.95 -17.50
C CYS A 85 -0.65 1.33 -16.25
N PHE A 86 -1.04 0.11 -15.89
CA PHE A 86 -0.49 -0.61 -14.74
C PHE A 86 1.00 -0.91 -14.90
N MET A 87 1.42 -1.34 -16.10
CA MET A 87 2.83 -1.52 -16.42
C MET A 87 3.61 -0.20 -16.27
N GLY A 88 3.04 0.92 -16.72
CA GLY A 88 3.63 2.24 -16.54
C GLY A 88 3.76 2.65 -15.06
N LEU A 89 2.75 2.39 -14.24
CA LEU A 89 2.79 2.65 -12.79
C LEU A 89 3.85 1.80 -12.10
N ILE A 90 3.95 0.51 -12.44
CA ILE A 90 4.97 -0.39 -11.89
C ILE A 90 6.36 0.08 -12.29
N ILE A 91 6.61 0.32 -13.59
CA ILE A 91 7.90 0.80 -14.08
C ILE A 91 8.26 2.15 -13.44
N GLY A 92 7.30 3.06 -13.30
CA GLY A 92 7.49 4.36 -12.64
C GLY A 92 7.89 4.23 -11.16
N SER A 93 7.48 3.15 -10.49
CA SER A 93 7.87 2.87 -9.10
C SER A 93 9.27 2.26 -8.96
N LEU A 94 9.82 1.63 -10.00
CA LEU A 94 11.13 0.96 -9.95
C LEU A 94 12.30 1.90 -9.60
N PRO A 95 12.47 3.09 -10.23
CA PRO A 95 13.57 3.99 -9.89
C PRO A 95 13.58 4.41 -8.41
N PHE A 96 12.39 4.62 -7.84
CA PHE A 96 12.23 4.92 -6.42
C PHE A 96 12.69 3.74 -5.56
N LEU A 97 12.27 2.52 -5.89
CA LEU A 97 12.69 1.31 -5.18
C LEU A 97 14.21 1.09 -5.24
N PHE A 98 14.82 1.28 -6.42
CA PHE A 98 16.27 1.15 -6.58
C PHE A 98 17.05 2.21 -5.79
N ARG A 99 16.54 3.44 -5.69
CA ARG A 99 17.15 4.49 -4.88
C ARG A 99 17.10 4.14 -3.40
N GLU A 100 15.92 3.78 -2.88
CA GLU A 100 15.74 3.40 -1.47
C GLU A 100 16.58 2.17 -1.10
N ALA A 101 16.66 1.17 -2.00
CA ALA A 101 17.46 -0.04 -1.77
C ALA A 101 18.97 0.22 -1.70
N ASN A 102 19.48 1.24 -2.42
CA ASN A 102 20.90 1.56 -2.48
C ASN A 102 21.35 2.64 -1.47
N GLU A 103 20.44 3.37 -0.83
CA GLU A 103 20.80 4.45 0.09
C GLU A 103 21.45 3.98 1.40
N LYS A 104 21.25 2.72 1.82
CA LYS A 104 21.62 2.28 3.18
C LYS A 104 22.94 1.52 3.31
N GLU A 105 23.38 0.76 2.30
CA GLU A 105 24.75 0.19 2.29
C GLU A 105 25.22 -0.16 0.87
N PRO A 106 26.50 0.09 0.53
CA PRO A 106 27.10 -0.33 -0.74
C PRO A 106 27.11 -1.86 -0.88
N LEU A 107 27.07 -2.34 -2.14
CA LEU A 107 27.07 -3.78 -2.45
C LEU A 107 28.44 -4.41 -2.17
N THR A 108 28.66 -4.87 -0.94
CA THR A 108 29.82 -5.67 -0.55
C THR A 108 29.56 -7.16 -0.83
N ARG A 109 30.61 -7.94 -1.14
CA ARG A 109 30.52 -9.37 -1.50
C ARG A 109 29.83 -10.24 -0.42
N GLU A 110 29.97 -9.88 0.85
CA GLU A 110 29.29 -10.55 1.97
C GLU A 110 27.79 -10.21 2.05
N ASN A 111 27.41 -8.94 1.81
CA ASN A 111 26.02 -8.48 1.87
C ASN A 111 25.23 -8.86 0.59
N ALA A 112 25.91 -9.31 -0.46
CA ALA A 112 25.27 -9.83 -1.66
C ALA A 112 24.51 -11.14 -1.38
N VAL A 113 25.08 -12.02 -0.56
CA VAL A 113 24.46 -13.31 -0.21
C VAL A 113 23.17 -13.10 0.59
N SER A 114 23.19 -12.19 1.57
CA SER A 114 22.03 -11.87 2.41
C SER A 114 20.91 -11.13 1.67
N ARG A 115 21.19 -10.51 0.51
CA ARG A 115 20.18 -9.86 -0.34
C ARG A 115 19.65 -10.78 -1.43
N VAL A 116 20.50 -11.60 -2.04
CA VAL A 116 20.14 -12.47 -3.18
C VAL A 116 19.34 -13.69 -2.73
N ILE A 117 19.70 -14.33 -1.61
CA ILE A 117 18.99 -15.52 -1.14
C ILE A 117 17.51 -15.23 -0.80
N PRO A 118 17.16 -14.23 0.02
CA PRO A 118 15.76 -13.92 0.29
C PRO A 118 15.02 -13.44 -0.95
N PHE A 119 15.68 -12.71 -1.85
CA PHE A 119 15.09 -12.29 -3.12
C PHE A 119 14.69 -13.49 -3.98
N LEU A 120 15.59 -14.46 -4.17
CA LEU A 120 15.31 -15.67 -4.95
C LEU A 120 14.22 -16.53 -4.29
N ILE A 121 14.23 -16.66 -2.96
CA ILE A 121 13.18 -17.37 -2.23
C ILE A 121 11.83 -16.67 -2.44
N THR A 122 11.77 -15.35 -2.30
CA THR A 122 10.54 -14.58 -2.49
C THR A 122 10.04 -14.67 -3.93
N LEU A 123 10.95 -14.61 -4.92
CA LEU A 123 10.63 -14.75 -6.35
C LEU A 123 10.09 -16.15 -6.68
N ALA A 124 10.61 -17.21 -6.06
CA ALA A 124 10.18 -18.58 -6.30
C ALA A 124 8.84 -18.93 -5.64
N VAL A 125 8.49 -18.22 -4.56
CA VAL A 125 7.21 -18.39 -3.84
C VAL A 125 6.08 -17.55 -4.45
N GLY A 126 6.43 -16.45 -5.12
CA GLY A 126 5.50 -15.52 -5.77
C GLY A 126 4.99 -15.95 -7.14
#